data_AF-A0A7J3U6F2-F1
#
_entry.id   AF-A0A7J3U6F2-F1
#
_cell.length_a   1.000
_cell.length_b   1.000
_cell.length_c   1.000
_cell.angle_alpha   90.00
_cell.angle_beta   90.00
_cell.angle_gamma   90.00
#
_symmetry.space_group_name_H-M   'P 1'
#
loop_
_entity.id
_entity.type
_entity.pdbx_description
1 polymer ?
#
loop_
_entity_poly.entity_id
_entity_poly.type
_entity_poly.pdbx_seq_one_letter_code
_entity_poly.pdbx_strand_id
1 'polypeptide(L)' 'LSGARIREGISWGKLKEKARYVTIEGDATVLLPLMVASLLERIEG' A
#
# COMPACT_ATOMS: atom_id res chain seq x y z
N LEU A 1 -13.60 -6.09 5.20
CA LEU A 1 -13.21 -5.45 3.91
C LEU A 1 -11.88 -6.07 3.46
N SER A 2 -11.86 -7.36 3.16
CA SER A 2 -10.60 -8.13 3.02
C SER A 2 -10.18 -8.32 1.55
N GLY A 3 -10.97 -7.79 0.60
CA GLY A 3 -10.74 -7.88 -0.84
C GLY A 3 -11.45 -6.80 -1.65
N ALA A 4 -11.84 -5.69 -1.00
CA ALA A 4 -12.45 -4.58 -1.72
C ALA A 4 -11.41 -3.94 -2.64
N ARG A 5 -11.77 -3.75 -3.90
CA ARG A 5 -10.90 -3.09 -4.87
C ARG A 5 -10.76 -1.62 -4.46
N ILE A 6 -9.60 -1.04 -4.72
CA ILE A 6 -9.31 0.36 -4.38
C ILE A 6 -10.37 1.34 -4.92
N ARG A 7 -11.01 0.99 -6.05
CA ARG A 7 -12.13 1.75 -6.64
C ARG A 7 -13.34 1.90 -5.70
N GLU A 8 -13.60 0.93 -4.84
CA GLU A 8 -14.65 0.99 -3.81
C GLU A 8 -14.28 1.97 -2.68
N GLY A 9 -12.98 2.08 -2.36
CA GLY A 9 -12.48 3.09 -1.44
C GLY A 9 -12.62 4.51 -2.00
N ILE A 10 -12.51 4.68 -3.32
CA ILE A 10 -12.74 5.97 -3.99
C ILE A 10 -14.23 6.33 -3.97
N SER A 11 -15.14 5.41 -4.29
CA SER A 11 -16.58 5.70 -4.32
C SER A 11 -17.14 6.07 -2.95
N TRP A 12 -16.53 5.61 -1.87
CA TRP A 12 -16.90 5.96 -0.49
C TRP A 12 -16.16 7.20 0.04
N GLY A 13 -15.37 7.88 -0.78
CA GLY A 13 -14.61 9.07 -0.39
C GLY A 13 -13.43 8.81 0.56
N LYS A 14 -13.03 7.55 0.76
CA LYS A 14 -11.90 7.16 1.62
C LYS A 14 -10.54 7.32 0.93
N LEU A 15 -10.52 7.38 -0.40
CA LEU A 15 -9.33 7.68 -1.19
C LEU A 15 -9.62 8.81 -2.18
N LYS A 16 -8.60 9.64 -2.42
CA LYS A 16 -8.65 10.64 -3.50
C LYS A 16 -8.55 9.93 -4.85
N GLU A 17 -9.32 10.40 -5.82
CA GLU A 17 -9.35 9.85 -7.19
C GLU A 17 -7.96 9.85 -7.86
N LYS A 18 -7.14 10.87 -7.57
CA LYS A 18 -5.79 11.03 -8.14
C LYS A 18 -4.66 10.57 -7.20
N ALA A 19 -4.97 9.85 -6.12
CA ALA A 19 -3.92 9.31 -5.25
C ALA A 19 -3.08 8.27 -6.01
N ARG A 20 -1.76 8.24 -5.74
CA ARG A 20 -0.90 7.15 -6.21
C ARG A 20 -1.04 5.97 -5.24
N TYR A 21 -1.40 4.81 -5.76
CA TYR A 21 -1.53 3.59 -4.97
C TYR A 21 -1.12 2.37 -5.80
N VAL A 22 -0.69 1.31 -5.11
CA VAL A 22 -0.37 0.00 -5.69
C VAL A 22 -0.89 -1.08 -4.74
N THR A 23 -1.35 -2.20 -5.31
CA THR A 23 -1.72 -3.40 -4.55
C THR A 23 -0.66 -4.45 -4.81
N ILE A 24 -0.08 -4.99 -3.74
CA ILE A 24 0.86 -6.11 -3.79
C ILE A 24 0.17 -7.31 -3.15
N GLU A 25 0.03 -8.39 -3.90
CA GLU A 25 -0.56 -9.63 -3.41
C GLU A 25 0.54 -10.49 -2.75
N GLY A 26 0.40 -10.75 -1.45
CA GLY A 26 1.35 -11.58 -0.69
C GLY A 26 1.12 -11.49 0.82
N ASP A 27 1.90 -12.27 1.59
CA ASP A 27 1.81 -12.26 3.05
C ASP A 27 2.46 -11.00 3.63
N ALA A 28 1.71 -10.28 4.46
CA ALA A 28 2.17 -9.04 5.08
C ALA A 28 3.40 -9.24 5.97
N THR A 29 3.55 -10.41 6.61
CA THR A 29 4.70 -10.74 7.48
C THR A 29 6.01 -10.85 6.71
N VAL A 30 5.94 -11.18 5.42
CA VAL A 30 7.10 -11.23 4.51
C VAL A 30 7.34 -9.89 3.85
N LEU A 31 6.27 -9.25 3.36
CA LEU A 31 6.39 -8.02 2.57
C LEU A 31 6.74 -6.78 3.42
N LEU A 32 6.17 -6.66 4.62
CA LEU A 32 6.35 -5.45 5.45
C LEU A 32 7.82 -5.22 5.85
N PRO A 33 8.58 -6.22 6.33
CA PRO A 33 9.99 -6.02 6.66
C PRO A 33 10.84 -5.58 5.46
N LEU A 34 10.57 -6.12 4.26
CA LEU A 34 11.30 -5.77 3.04
C LEU A 34 11.05 -4.31 2.62
N MET A 35 9.79 -3.86 2.67
CA MET A 35 9.43 -2.48 2.38
C MET A 35 10.09 -1.50 3.35
N VAL A 36 10.10 -1.84 4.65
CA VAL A 36 10.73 -0.99 5.68
C VAL A 36 12.24 -0.94 5.50
N ALA A 37 12.90 -2.07 5.26
CA ALA A 37 14.35 -2.10 5.04
C ALA A 37 14.77 -1.21 3.86
N SER A 38 14.08 -1.32 2.72
CA SER A 38 14.36 -0.48 1.54
C SER A 38 14.06 1.00 1.79
N LEU A 39 13.02 1.31 2.57
CA LEU A 39 12.71 2.69 2.94
C LEU A 39 13.82 3.28 3.82
N LEU A 40 14.24 2.55 4.87
CA LEU A 40 15.30 2.99 5.79
C LEU A 40 16.61 3.23 5.05
N GLU A 41 17.04 2.30 4.19
CA GLU A 41 18.23 2.47 3.34
C GLU A 41 18.17 3.76 2.52
N ARG A 42 16.99 4.10 1.98
CA ARG A 42 16.81 5.27 1.10
C ARG A 42 16.74 6.61 1.84
N ILE A 43 16.37 6.62 3.12
CA ILE A 43 16.23 7.86 3.90
C ILE A 43 17.42 8.12 4.82
N GLU A 44 18.15 7.07 5.24
CA GLU A 44 19.32 7.16 6.13
C GLU A 44 20.66 7.15 5.37
N GLY A 45 20.69 6.63 4.14
CA GLY A 45 21.85 6.69 3.24
C GLY A 45 21.91 7.98 2.42
#